data_AF-A0AAD2BPF2-F1
#
_entry.id   AF-A0AAD2BPF2-F1
#
_cell.length_a   1.000
_cell.length_b   1.000
_cell.length_c   1.000
_cell.angle_alpha   90.00
_cell.angle_beta   90.00
_cell.angle_gamma   90.00
#
_symmetry.space_group_name_H-M   'P 1'
#
loop_
_entity.id
_entity.type
_entity.pdbx_description
1 polymer ?
#
loop_
_entity_poly.entity_id
_entity_poly.type
_entity_poly.pdbx_seq_one_letter_code
_entity_poly.pdbx_strand_id
1 'polypeptide(L)' 'MPNRWGMLTCKEAHRVLVSAMDRDLRTGERLRLRVHLFACDACTRFSHQMGLLRQAMHKLGQDDDGSSQG' A
#
# COMPACT_ATOMS: atom_id res chain seq x y z
N MET A 1 3.30 21.20 -11.21
CA MET A 1 2.17 20.41 -10.67
C MET A 1 1.72 19.46 -11.78
N PRO A 2 2.10 18.17 -11.75
CA PRO A 2 1.75 17.26 -12.84
C PRO A 2 0.33 16.75 -12.61
N ASN A 3 -0.55 17.20 -13.49
CA ASN A 3 -1.98 16.93 -13.51
C ASN A 3 -2.30 15.89 -14.59
N ARG A 4 -3.42 15.16 -14.40
CA ARG A 4 -4.32 14.57 -15.40
C ARG A 4 -3.90 13.26 -16.09
N TRP A 5 -4.34 12.13 -15.51
CA TRP A 5 -5.17 11.17 -16.26
C TRP A 5 -6.08 10.31 -15.37
N GLY A 6 -7.40 10.47 -15.56
CA GLY A 6 -8.42 9.41 -15.52
C GLY A 6 -8.63 8.55 -14.25
N MET A 7 -9.51 9.02 -13.36
CA MET A 7 -10.34 8.26 -12.41
C MET A 7 -9.80 7.80 -11.04
N LEU A 8 -8.56 8.09 -10.65
CA LEU A 8 -8.16 8.01 -9.23
C LEU A 8 -7.37 9.27 -8.85
N THR A 9 -7.90 10.08 -7.94
CA THR A 9 -7.19 11.26 -7.44
C THR A 9 -6.08 10.84 -6.47
N CYS A 10 -4.99 11.61 -6.35
CA CYS A 10 -3.94 11.31 -5.35
C CYS A 10 -4.52 11.21 -3.92
N LYS A 11 -5.60 11.98 -3.64
CA LYS A 11 -6.32 11.94 -2.36
C LYS A 11 -7.05 10.61 -2.15
N GLU A 12 -7.74 10.09 -3.17
CA GLU A 12 -8.31 8.75 -3.12
C GLU A 12 -7.25 7.67 -3.06
N ALA A 13 -6.15 7.80 -3.79
CA ALA A 13 -5.04 6.86 -3.73
C ALA A 13 -4.50 6.74 -2.30
N HIS A 14 -4.30 7.87 -1.61
CA HIS A 14 -3.92 7.89 -0.21
C HIS A 14 -4.99 7.28 0.69
N ARG A 15 -6.27 7.59 0.46
CA ARG A 15 -7.38 7.02 1.25
C ARG A 15 -7.44 5.50 1.11
N VAL A 16 -7.36 4.99 -0.11
CA VAL A 16 -7.35 3.56 -0.44
C VAL A 16 -6.11 2.89 0.18
N LEU A 17 -4.93 3.52 0.10
CA LEU A 17 -3.71 3.00 0.70
C LEU A 17 -3.77 2.94 2.23
N VAL A 18 -4.32 3.97 2.89
CA VAL A 18 -4.51 3.98 4.35
C VAL A 18 -5.56 2.95 4.76
N SER A 19 -6.67 2.88 4.04
CA SER A 19 -7.66 1.82 4.22
C SER A 19 -7.06 0.42 4.03
N ALA A 20 -5.96 0.29 3.27
CA ALA A 20 -5.25 -0.97 3.06
C ALA A 20 -4.33 -1.41 4.17
N MET A 21 -4.01 -0.49 5.08
CA MET A 21 -3.35 -0.83 6.32
C MET A 21 -4.33 -1.29 7.37
N ASP A 22 -5.51 -0.66 7.42
CA ASP A 22 -6.53 -0.94 8.43
C ASP A 22 -7.36 -2.20 8.09
N ARG A 23 -7.62 -2.46 6.80
CA ARG A 23 -8.41 -3.60 6.33
C ARG A 23 -7.82 -4.21 5.07
N ASP A 24 -8.02 -5.51 4.86
CA ASP A 24 -7.60 -6.15 3.62
C ASP A 24 -8.45 -5.61 2.45
N LEU A 25 -7.80 -4.95 1.48
CA LEU A 25 -8.51 -4.38 0.34
C LEU A 25 -9.04 -5.46 -0.58
N ARG A 26 -10.26 -5.25 -1.09
CA ARG A 26 -10.73 -5.95 -2.29
C ARG A 26 -9.72 -5.72 -3.42
N THR A 27 -9.33 -6.81 -4.07
CA THR A 27 -8.28 -6.89 -5.11
C THR A 27 -8.47 -5.88 -6.25
N GLY A 28 -9.72 -5.45 -6.50
CA GLY A 28 -10.08 -4.45 -7.53
C GLY A 28 -9.59 -3.02 -7.24
N GLU A 29 -9.71 -2.52 -6.00
CA GLU A 29 -9.19 -1.18 -5.63
C GLU A 29 -7.67 -1.15 -5.69
N ARG A 30 -7.03 -2.27 -5.30
CA ARG A 30 -5.57 -2.43 -5.32
C ARG A 30 -5.01 -2.32 -6.74
N LEU A 31 -5.72 -2.86 -7.74
CA LEU A 31 -5.31 -2.78 -9.14
C LEU A 31 -5.37 -1.33 -9.65
N ARG A 32 -6.46 -0.60 -9.38
CA ARG A 32 -6.58 0.83 -9.73
C ARG A 32 -5.50 1.67 -9.07
N LEU A 33 -5.23 1.42 -7.79
CA LEU A 33 -4.17 2.08 -7.06
C LEU A 33 -2.81 1.84 -7.73
N ARG A 34 -2.50 0.58 -8.09
CA ARG A 34 -1.22 0.24 -8.74
C ARG A 34 -1.02 0.93 -10.09
N VAL A 35 -2.08 1.04 -10.89
CA VAL A 35 -2.05 1.80 -12.16
C VAL A 35 -1.78 3.29 -11.90
N HIS A 36 -2.43 3.88 -10.90
CA HIS A 36 -2.18 5.28 -10.52
C HIS A 36 -0.74 5.51 -10.04
N LEU A 37 -0.20 4.59 -9.23
CA LEU A 37 1.18 4.66 -8.77
C LEU A 37 2.17 4.65 -9.94
N PHE A 38 1.96 3.80 -10.94
CA PHE A 38 2.80 3.80 -12.14
C PHE A 38 2.83 5.15 -12.88
N ALA A 39 1.75 5.93 -12.80
CA ALA A 39 1.66 7.26 -13.40
C ALA A 39 2.09 8.40 -12.43
N CYS A 40 2.17 8.13 -11.13
CA CYS A 40 2.40 9.12 -10.08
C CYS A 40 3.54 8.69 -9.14
N ASP A 41 4.72 9.28 -9.34
CA ASP A 41 5.91 8.99 -8.54
C ASP A 41 5.73 9.33 -7.05
N ALA A 42 5.04 10.44 -6.75
CA ALA A 42 4.76 10.86 -5.38
C ALA A 42 3.97 9.80 -4.59
N CYS A 43 2.91 9.25 -5.20
CA CYS A 43 2.12 8.19 -4.58
C CYS A 43 2.90 6.85 -4.54
N THR A 44 3.78 6.60 -5.51
CA THR A 44 4.67 5.43 -5.51
C THR A 44 5.62 5.41 -4.34
N ARG A 45 6.28 6.54 -4.06
CA ARG A 45 7.19 6.68 -2.92
C ARG A 45 6.47 6.40 -1.61
N PHE A 46 5.25 6.91 -1.45
CA PHE A 46 4.43 6.72 -0.26
C PHE A 46 3.99 5.26 -0.07
N SER A 47 3.55 4.57 -1.13
CA SER A 47 3.20 3.16 -1.03
C SER A 47 4.40 2.27 -0.71
N HIS A 48 5.58 2.61 -1.22
CA HIS A 48 6.80 1.89 -0.88
C HIS A 48 7.12 2.00 0.62
N GLN A 49 7.00 3.21 1.19
CA GLN A 49 7.18 3.43 2.63
C GLN A 49 6.19 2.61 3.46
N MET A 50 4.90 2.57 3.08
CA MET A 50 3.90 1.76 3.78
C MET A 50 4.18 0.25 3.66
N GLY A 51 4.64 -0.21 2.49
CA GLY A 51 4.99 -1.61 2.26
C GLY A 51 6.14 -2.08 3.15
N LEU A 52 7.17 -1.24 3.29
CA LEU A 52 8.29 -1.49 4.21
C LEU A 52 7.81 -1.57 5.66
N LEU A 53 6.94 -0.65 6.08
CA LEU A 53 6.39 -0.63 7.43
C LEU A 53 5.60 -1.91 7.72
N ARG A 54 4.74 -2.34 6.78
CA ARG A 54 3.97 -3.59 6.90
C ARG A 54 4.88 -4.83 6.92
N GLN A 55 5.93 -4.84 6.10
CA GLN A 55 6.87 -5.97 6.06
C GLN A 55 7.69 -6.06 7.36
N ALA A 56 8.08 -4.93 7.95
CA ALA A 56 8.75 -4.90 9.25
C ALA A 56 7.83 -5.37 10.38
N MET A 57 6.58 -4.89 10.42
CA MET A 57 5.58 -5.35 11.41
C MET A 57 5.26 -6.84 11.23
N HIS A 58 5.17 -7.32 10.00
CA HIS A 58 4.92 -8.74 9.73
C HIS A 58 6.10 -9.61 10.17
N LYS A 59 7.33 -9.20 9.90
CA LYS A 59 8.52 -9.90 10.43
C LYS A 59 8.49 -9.95 11.96
N LEU A 60 8.27 -8.82 12.62
CA LEU A 60 8.24 -8.74 14.08
C LEU A 60 7.13 -9.60 14.70
N GLY A 61 5.96 -9.67 14.07
CA GLY A 61 4.86 -10.55 14.50
C GLY A 61 5.10 -12.03 14.20
N GLN A 62 5.90 -12.36 13.18
CA GLN A 62 6.33 -13.73 12.90
C GLN A 62 7.43 -14.21 13.86
N ASP A 63 8.24 -13.30 14.39
CA ASP A 63 9.24 -13.63 15.41
C ASP A 63 8.60 -14.07 16.76
N ASP A 64 7.32 -13.76 17.01
CA ASP A 64 6.56 -14.23 18.19
C ASP A 64 5.88 -15.61 17.96
N ASP A 65 5.54 -15.96 16.72
CA ASP A 65 4.95 -17.27 16.34
C ASP A 65 6.03 -18.32 15.96
N GLY A 66 7.30 -17.91 15.91
CA GLY A 66 8.46 -18.74 15.54
C GLY A 66 9.03 -19.63 16.67
N SER A 67 8.44 -19.65 17.86
CA SER A 67 8.79 -20.62 18.91
C SER A 67 8.02 -21.95 18.75
N SER A 68 7.95 -22.51 17.54
CA SER A 68 7.73 -23.96 17.32
C SER A 68 7.94 -24.38 15.86
N GLN A 69 9.17 -24.24 15.32
CA GLN A 69 9.73 -25.29 14.45
C GLN A 69 11.25 -25.13 14.28
N GLY A 70 12.03 -25.91 15.04
CA GLY A 70 13.48 -26.11 14.84
C GLY A 70 14.31 -25.97 16.08
#